data_AF-A0A519UJK4-F1
#
_entry.id   AF-A0A519UJK4-F1
#
_cell.length_a   1.000
_cell.length_b   1.000
_cell.length_c   1.000
_cell.angle_alpha   90.00
_cell.angle_beta   90.00
_cell.angle_gamma   90.00
#
_symmetry.space_group_name_H-M   'P 1'
#
loop_
_entity.id
_entity.type
_entity.pdbx_description
1 polymer ?
#
loop_
_entity_poly.entity_id
_entity_poly.type
_entity_poly.pdbx_seq_one_letter_code
_entity_poly.pdbx_strand_id
1 'polypeptide(L)'
;PKTRSDNGSTGYITAANTPPGQAYGYVFRSCVIPGNQGATTYTLGRPWQNDAATAPVAKSNNKVVFLKSRLGAGIIKPEGWSTWDTGTDVALITYGEYQSRNFRGNLVNVSQRVSWSQQLAAPDTARYQTATVLGTWDPCAAAPGLCAAFAPSIAATNFLALKGPTASAFTWNASWAIAQVQYQLMRSTTRKGTYTSVSQLTAASDTTYNFQATDALPAPGSSYFYYLRSTKTGLTTHLTDTLEISRTPTITVTGTLGTLTQYAGGPSAARVYTVAGANLTTDLTITPPAGVELSLNGGTIWTTAPLVLPPANNTLATTTISVRLNTTVLGAFSGTITHTSAPAAPATLAVVGSRVTTVQATSVPLQQWPLARNAQDSAAGALVCVIVPEKAPST
;
A
#
# COMPACT_ATOMS: atom_id res chain seq x y z
N PRO A 1 11.73 -5.84 17.30
CA PRO A 1 10.28 -5.90 16.98
C PRO A 1 9.91 -4.75 16.05
N LYS A 2 9.28 -5.03 14.90
CA LYS A 2 8.96 -4.03 13.87
C LYS A 2 7.45 -3.82 13.78
N THR A 3 7.00 -2.57 13.82
CA THR A 3 5.58 -2.23 13.56
C THR A 3 5.16 -2.76 12.20
N ARG A 4 4.02 -3.45 12.17
CA ARG A 4 3.48 -3.99 10.93
C ARG A 4 2.94 -2.86 10.06
N SER A 5 3.20 -2.93 8.75
CA SER A 5 2.73 -1.95 7.78
C SER A 5 1.25 -2.10 7.42
N ASP A 6 0.64 -3.24 7.75
CA ASP A 6 -0.79 -3.52 7.55
C ASP A 6 -1.67 -3.09 8.73
N ASN A 7 -1.11 -2.34 9.69
CA ASN A 7 -1.76 -1.97 10.96
C ASN A 7 -2.24 -3.16 11.80
N GLY A 8 -1.70 -4.36 11.57
CA GLY A 8 -1.97 -5.52 12.40
C GLY A 8 -1.55 -5.27 13.86
N SER A 9 -2.44 -5.55 14.79
CA SER A 9 -2.20 -5.39 16.24
C SER A 9 -1.26 -6.46 16.82
N THR A 10 -1.01 -7.55 16.06
CA THR A 10 -0.33 -8.76 16.56
C THR A 10 0.77 -9.24 15.60
N GLY A 11 1.94 -9.56 16.15
CA GLY A 11 3.03 -10.26 15.49
C GLY A 11 3.59 -11.42 16.32
N TYR A 12 4.60 -12.09 15.77
CA TYR A 12 5.27 -13.23 16.39
C TYR A 12 6.78 -13.01 16.31
N ILE A 13 7.51 -13.17 17.41
CA ILE A 13 8.98 -13.05 17.39
C ILE A 13 9.61 -14.27 16.70
N THR A 14 9.06 -15.46 16.95
CA THR A 14 9.57 -16.71 16.38
C THR A 14 8.48 -17.51 15.70
N ALA A 15 8.88 -18.30 14.71
CA ALA A 15 8.05 -19.29 14.05
C ALA A 15 8.87 -20.57 13.87
N ALA A 16 9.16 -21.26 14.97
CA ALA A 16 10.07 -22.42 14.94
C ALA A 16 9.40 -23.63 14.28
N ASN A 17 10.13 -24.29 13.40
CA ASN A 17 9.84 -25.62 12.85
C ASN A 17 11.14 -26.43 12.92
N THR A 18 11.53 -26.82 14.13
CA THR A 18 12.81 -27.52 14.31
C THR A 18 12.70 -28.91 13.68
N PRO A 19 13.71 -29.39 12.93
CA PRO A 19 13.63 -30.72 12.33
C PRO A 19 13.58 -31.85 13.38
N PRO A 20 12.94 -33.00 13.05
CA PRO A 20 13.00 -34.20 13.88
C PRO A 20 14.44 -34.62 14.20
N GLY A 21 14.64 -35.13 15.42
CA GLY A 21 15.95 -35.58 15.92
C GLY A 21 16.86 -34.46 16.43
N GLN A 22 16.48 -33.19 16.28
CA GLN A 22 17.28 -32.07 16.79
C GLN A 22 17.00 -31.83 18.28
N ALA A 23 18.05 -31.78 19.08
CA ALA A 23 17.94 -31.48 20.51
C ALA A 23 17.47 -30.04 20.77
N TYR A 24 17.90 -29.10 19.92
CA TYR A 24 17.68 -27.66 20.09
C TYR A 24 16.99 -27.04 18.86
N GLY A 25 16.12 -26.07 19.11
CA GLY A 25 15.59 -25.15 18.11
C GLY A 25 16.19 -23.76 18.31
N TYR A 26 15.34 -22.76 18.53
CA TYR A 26 15.82 -21.41 18.84
C TYR A 26 16.11 -21.24 20.33
N VAL A 27 17.32 -20.81 20.66
CA VAL A 27 17.76 -20.51 22.04
C VAL A 27 18.19 -19.06 22.12
N PHE A 28 17.41 -18.23 22.80
CA PHE A 28 17.69 -16.82 23.03
C PHE A 28 18.19 -16.64 24.46
N ARG A 29 19.48 -16.35 24.64
CA ARG A 29 20.07 -16.18 25.98
C ARG A 29 20.64 -14.78 26.16
N SER A 30 20.20 -14.11 27.23
CA SER A 30 20.57 -12.73 27.55
C SER A 30 20.29 -11.76 26.40
N CYS A 31 19.26 -12.04 25.60
CA CYS A 31 18.89 -11.19 24.48
C CYS A 31 18.07 -9.98 24.97
N VAL A 32 18.05 -8.93 24.14
CA VAL A 32 17.22 -7.76 24.38
C VAL A 32 16.10 -7.76 23.36
N ILE A 33 14.86 -7.82 23.84
CA ILE A 33 13.64 -7.57 23.05
C ILE A 33 13.20 -6.14 23.38
N PRO A 34 13.58 -5.14 22.57
CA PRO A 34 13.24 -3.76 22.85
C PRO A 34 11.74 -3.52 22.69
N GLY A 35 11.23 -2.52 23.39
CA GLY A 35 9.93 -1.91 23.17
C GLY A 35 9.80 -1.28 21.77
N ASN A 36 8.55 -1.09 21.37
CA ASN A 36 8.14 -0.58 20.07
C ASN A 36 7.14 0.56 20.32
N GLN A 37 7.36 1.74 19.75
CA GLN A 37 6.41 2.86 19.88
C GLN A 37 5.20 2.74 18.95
N GLY A 38 5.16 1.74 18.07
CA GLY A 38 3.96 1.42 17.29
C GLY A 38 2.92 0.63 18.09
N ALA A 39 1.78 0.35 17.44
CA ALA A 39 0.66 -0.37 18.06
C ALA A 39 0.81 -1.91 18.05
N THR A 40 1.81 -2.45 17.35
CA THR A 40 1.98 -3.91 17.24
C THR A 40 2.52 -4.50 18.54
N THR A 41 1.76 -5.44 19.10
CA THR A 41 2.18 -6.32 20.20
C THR A 41 2.57 -7.71 19.65
N TYR A 42 3.30 -8.50 20.42
CA TYR A 42 3.86 -9.78 19.95
C TYR A 42 3.63 -10.90 20.95
N THR A 43 3.50 -12.12 20.44
CA THR A 43 3.86 -13.30 21.21
C THR A 43 5.32 -13.66 20.93
N LEU A 44 5.96 -14.36 21.87
CA LEU A 44 7.32 -14.87 21.78
C LEU A 44 7.47 -15.88 20.62
N GLY A 45 6.41 -16.58 20.26
CA GLY A 45 6.43 -17.50 19.13
C GLY A 45 5.11 -18.16 18.80
N ARG A 46 5.10 -18.78 17.61
CA ARG A 46 4.07 -19.71 17.15
C ARG A 46 4.70 -20.95 16.47
N PRO A 47 4.10 -22.14 16.57
CA PRO A 47 4.68 -23.37 16.06
C PRO A 47 4.39 -23.55 14.56
N TRP A 48 5.32 -23.14 13.70
CA TRP A 48 5.13 -23.27 12.25
C TRP A 48 5.02 -24.75 11.82
N GLN A 49 4.03 -25.06 10.98
CA GLN A 49 3.67 -26.42 10.53
C GLN A 49 3.19 -27.36 11.66
N ASN A 50 2.77 -26.81 12.80
CA ASN A 50 1.96 -27.54 13.77
C ASN A 50 0.48 -27.18 13.55
N ASP A 51 -0.01 -27.47 12.35
CA ASP A 51 -1.39 -27.26 11.89
C ASP A 51 -2.18 -28.56 11.86
N ALA A 52 -3.48 -28.47 11.61
CA ALA A 52 -4.36 -29.64 11.53
C ALA A 52 -3.93 -30.67 10.46
N ALA A 53 -3.34 -30.22 9.35
CA ALA A 53 -3.05 -31.05 8.17
C ALA A 53 -1.67 -31.73 8.21
N THR A 54 -0.78 -31.27 9.09
CA THR A 54 0.59 -31.81 9.19
C THR A 54 0.59 -33.12 9.98
N ALA A 55 1.44 -34.09 9.62
CA ALA A 55 1.58 -35.34 10.36
C ALA A 55 2.22 -35.10 11.76
N PRO A 56 1.79 -35.78 12.83
CA PRO A 56 2.28 -35.53 14.20
C PRO A 56 3.81 -35.53 14.37
N VAL A 57 4.54 -36.42 13.67
CA VAL A 57 6.01 -36.48 13.72
C VAL A 57 6.67 -35.20 13.18
N ALA A 58 6.05 -34.56 12.19
CA ALA A 58 6.51 -33.28 11.65
C ALA A 58 6.12 -32.11 12.57
N LYS A 59 5.07 -32.24 13.39
CA LYS A 59 4.68 -31.23 14.39
C LYS A 59 5.59 -31.23 15.63
N SER A 60 6.23 -32.35 15.97
CA SER A 60 6.67 -32.62 17.33
C SER A 60 7.97 -31.97 17.80
N ASN A 61 8.39 -30.89 17.14
CA ASN A 61 9.73 -30.36 17.30
C ASN A 61 9.75 -28.83 17.34
N ASN A 62 8.64 -28.12 17.50
CA ASN A 62 8.72 -26.67 17.64
C ASN A 62 9.38 -26.32 18.99
N LYS A 63 10.65 -25.91 18.97
CA LYS A 63 11.44 -25.63 20.19
C LYS A 63 11.92 -24.18 20.20
N VAL A 64 11.52 -23.43 21.23
CA VAL A 64 11.95 -22.05 21.45
C VAL A 64 12.12 -21.80 22.93
N VAL A 65 13.29 -21.29 23.34
CA VAL A 65 13.53 -20.90 24.74
C VAL A 65 14.14 -19.51 24.85
N PHE A 66 13.64 -18.72 25.82
CA PHE A 66 14.19 -17.42 26.20
C PHE A 66 14.76 -17.50 27.61
N LEU A 67 16.06 -17.29 27.78
CA LEU A 67 16.75 -17.37 29.07
C LEU A 67 17.39 -16.03 29.43
N LYS A 68 17.01 -15.49 30.60
CA LYS A 68 17.55 -14.23 31.16
C LYS A 68 17.48 -13.05 30.18
N SER A 69 16.51 -13.07 29.27
CA SER A 69 16.32 -12.02 28.27
C SER A 69 15.61 -10.80 28.87
N ARG A 70 15.90 -9.62 28.34
CA ARG A 70 15.25 -8.36 28.72
C ARG A 70 14.10 -8.05 27.77
N LEU A 71 12.90 -7.83 28.28
CA LEU A 71 11.68 -7.58 27.49
C LEU A 71 11.17 -6.15 27.70
N GLY A 72 10.81 -5.50 26.59
CA GLY A 72 10.13 -4.20 26.60
C GLY A 72 8.80 -4.25 27.33
N ALA A 73 8.44 -3.16 28.01
CA ALA A 73 7.15 -3.06 28.67
C ALA A 73 6.02 -3.06 27.62
N GLY A 74 4.96 -3.83 27.87
CA GLY A 74 3.74 -3.85 27.04
C GLY A 74 3.91 -4.44 25.64
N ILE A 75 5.09 -4.94 25.27
CA ILE A 75 5.32 -5.44 23.91
C ILE A 75 4.98 -6.92 23.74
N ILE A 76 5.27 -7.74 24.76
CA ILE A 76 4.89 -9.15 24.77
C ILE A 76 3.50 -9.25 25.39
N LYS A 77 2.59 -9.88 24.66
CA LYS A 77 1.24 -10.10 25.15
C LYS A 77 1.23 -10.97 26.42
N PRO A 78 0.25 -10.81 27.33
CA PRO A 78 0.22 -11.55 28.57
C PRO A 78 0.22 -13.07 28.38
N GLU A 79 -0.47 -13.58 27.36
CA GLU A 79 -0.48 -15.01 26.99
C GLU A 79 0.91 -15.54 26.58
N GLY A 80 1.78 -14.64 26.12
CA GLY A 80 3.20 -14.87 25.79
C GLY A 80 3.44 -15.72 24.54
N TRP A 81 2.63 -16.73 24.28
CA TRP A 81 2.77 -17.65 23.16
C TRP A 81 1.42 -17.86 22.47
N SER A 82 1.46 -18.31 21.21
CA SER A 82 0.27 -18.54 20.41
C SER A 82 0.34 -19.88 19.71
N THR A 83 -0.81 -20.51 19.51
CA THR A 83 -0.93 -21.66 18.59
C THR A 83 -0.78 -21.21 17.14
N TRP A 84 -0.60 -22.16 16.23
CA TRP A 84 -0.63 -21.87 14.79
C TRP A 84 -2.07 -21.75 14.30
N ASP A 85 -2.90 -22.71 14.68
CA ASP A 85 -4.34 -22.75 14.44
C ASP A 85 -5.06 -23.56 15.55
N THR A 86 -6.27 -24.02 15.28
CA THR A 86 -7.08 -24.84 16.19
C THR A 86 -6.64 -26.30 16.26
N GLY A 87 -5.86 -26.78 15.29
CA GLY A 87 -5.31 -28.13 15.21
C GLY A 87 -3.88 -28.27 15.73
N THR A 88 -3.34 -27.20 16.36
CA THR A 88 -2.04 -27.24 17.01
C THR A 88 -2.01 -28.21 18.18
N ASP A 89 -1.11 -29.18 18.11
CA ASP A 89 -0.82 -30.10 19.21
C ASP A 89 0.27 -29.50 20.12
N VAL A 90 -0.19 -28.92 21.24
CA VAL A 90 0.68 -28.29 22.23
C VAL A 90 1.41 -29.29 23.13
N ALA A 91 1.05 -30.57 23.11
CA ALA A 91 1.78 -31.59 23.87
C ALA A 91 3.15 -31.91 23.22
N LEU A 92 3.32 -31.52 21.95
CA LEU A 92 4.51 -31.83 21.16
C LEU A 92 5.44 -30.62 20.94
N ILE A 93 5.25 -29.51 21.65
CA ILE A 93 6.08 -28.31 21.54
C ILE A 93 6.91 -28.06 22.81
N THR A 94 8.04 -27.37 22.68
CA THR A 94 8.90 -26.97 23.81
C THR A 94 9.13 -25.47 23.79
N TYR A 95 8.16 -24.72 24.31
CA TYR A 95 8.21 -23.26 24.38
C TYR A 95 8.40 -22.83 25.84
N GLY A 96 9.54 -22.22 26.14
CA GLY A 96 9.94 -21.97 27.53
C GLY A 96 10.58 -20.60 27.79
N GLU A 97 10.42 -20.12 29.01
CA GLU A 97 11.09 -18.93 29.53
C GLU A 97 11.87 -19.27 30.82
N TYR A 98 13.00 -18.61 31.04
CA TYR A 98 13.74 -18.63 32.30
C TYR A 98 14.11 -17.21 32.73
N GLN A 99 13.52 -16.72 33.82
CA GLN A 99 13.88 -15.45 34.45
C GLN A 99 14.01 -14.26 33.48
N SER A 100 13.07 -14.14 32.53
CA SER A 100 12.93 -12.92 31.71
C SER A 100 12.70 -11.71 32.62
N ARG A 101 13.34 -10.59 32.31
CA ARG A 101 13.26 -9.35 33.11
C ARG A 101 12.82 -8.18 32.27
N ASN A 102 12.17 -7.19 32.88
CA ASN A 102 11.97 -5.91 32.22
C ASN A 102 13.25 -5.06 32.30
N PHE A 103 13.25 -3.90 31.65
CA PHE A 103 14.40 -2.99 31.67
C PHE A 103 14.68 -2.29 33.00
N ARG A 104 13.75 -2.39 33.98
CA ARG A 104 14.01 -1.99 35.38
C ARG A 104 14.67 -3.10 36.21
N GLY A 105 14.91 -4.26 35.60
CA GLY A 105 15.52 -5.41 36.26
C GLY A 105 14.53 -6.33 36.99
N ASN A 106 13.24 -6.01 37.03
CA ASN A 106 12.23 -6.84 37.68
C ASN A 106 11.89 -8.05 36.81
N LEU A 107 11.52 -9.18 37.43
CA LEU A 107 10.99 -10.33 36.70
C LEU A 107 9.72 -9.94 35.94
N VAL A 108 9.58 -10.47 34.73
CA VAL A 108 8.38 -10.31 33.93
C VAL A 108 7.25 -11.13 34.56
N ASN A 109 6.05 -10.55 34.65
CA ASN A 109 4.88 -11.29 35.11
C ASN A 109 4.48 -12.34 34.07
N VAL A 110 4.51 -13.60 34.47
CA VAL A 110 4.17 -14.77 33.62
C VAL A 110 2.89 -15.47 34.06
N SER A 111 2.14 -14.92 35.03
CA SER A 111 0.92 -15.54 35.57
C SER A 111 -0.21 -15.74 34.56
N GLN A 112 -0.20 -14.96 33.46
CA GLN A 112 -1.19 -15.05 32.38
C GLN A 112 -0.68 -15.80 31.15
N ARG A 113 0.51 -16.43 31.23
CA ARG A 113 1.02 -17.24 30.13
C ARG A 113 0.08 -18.39 29.85
N VAL A 114 -0.01 -18.79 28.58
CA VAL A 114 -0.71 -20.01 28.19
C VAL A 114 -0.21 -21.20 29.03
N SER A 115 -1.15 -22.05 29.45
CA SER A 115 -0.90 -23.13 30.41
C SER A 115 0.10 -24.19 29.92
N TRP A 116 0.25 -24.33 28.60
CA TRP A 116 1.18 -25.27 27.97
C TRP A 116 2.61 -24.70 27.83
N SER A 117 2.84 -23.41 28.11
CA SER A 117 4.19 -22.86 28.10
C SER A 117 4.95 -23.26 29.36
N GLN A 118 6.28 -23.38 29.23
CA GLN A 118 7.14 -23.84 30.31
C GLN A 118 7.83 -22.66 31.00
N GLN A 119 7.76 -22.60 32.33
CA GLN A 119 8.71 -21.82 33.12
C GLN A 119 9.81 -22.77 33.58
N LEU A 120 10.99 -22.60 32.99
CA LEU A 120 12.13 -23.47 33.28
C LEU A 120 12.61 -23.26 34.72
N ALA A 121 13.09 -24.33 35.35
CA ALA A 121 13.83 -24.24 36.61
C ALA A 121 15.33 -24.01 36.34
N ALA A 122 16.07 -23.60 37.38
CA ALA A 122 17.50 -23.37 37.24
C ALA A 122 18.29 -24.59 36.69
N PRO A 123 18.01 -25.85 37.12
CA PRO A 123 18.69 -27.03 36.57
C PRO A 123 18.41 -27.24 35.07
N ASP A 124 17.21 -26.87 34.59
CA ASP A 124 16.85 -27.02 33.18
C ASP A 124 17.74 -26.18 32.26
N THR A 125 18.28 -25.07 32.77
CA THR A 125 19.13 -24.16 31.99
C THR A 125 20.48 -24.76 31.60
N ALA A 126 20.92 -25.83 32.28
CA ALA A 126 22.19 -26.50 31.98
C ALA A 126 22.23 -27.04 30.54
N ARG A 127 21.07 -27.46 29.99
CA ARG A 127 20.98 -27.95 28.61
C ARG A 127 21.08 -26.85 27.55
N TYR A 128 20.95 -25.58 27.93
CA TYR A 128 20.96 -24.43 27.01
C TYR A 128 22.23 -23.57 27.12
N GLN A 129 23.29 -24.13 27.69
CA GLN A 129 24.61 -23.50 27.71
C GLN A 129 25.26 -23.53 26.33
N THR A 130 26.10 -22.54 26.01
CA THR A 130 26.70 -22.42 24.65
C THR A 130 27.44 -23.68 24.26
N ALA A 131 28.29 -24.21 25.14
CA ALA A 131 29.04 -25.44 24.87
C ALA A 131 28.12 -26.65 24.64
N THR A 132 26.96 -26.69 25.30
CA THR A 132 25.99 -27.79 25.13
C THR A 132 25.19 -27.64 23.84
N VAL A 133 24.84 -26.41 23.46
CA VAL A 133 24.03 -26.13 22.25
C VAL A 133 24.87 -26.19 20.98
N LEU A 134 26.07 -25.64 20.99
CA LEU A 134 26.96 -25.60 19.81
C LEU A 134 27.93 -26.79 19.73
N GLY A 135 28.02 -27.58 20.81
CA GLY A 135 28.94 -28.71 20.88
C GLY A 135 30.39 -28.28 20.72
N THR A 136 31.10 -28.90 19.79
CA THR A 136 32.50 -28.62 19.49
C THR A 136 32.70 -27.43 18.54
N TRP A 137 31.62 -26.87 17.99
CA TRP A 137 31.73 -25.74 17.08
C TRP A 137 31.97 -24.44 17.86
N ASP A 138 33.13 -23.83 17.62
CA ASP A 138 33.47 -22.50 18.10
C ASP A 138 33.24 -21.47 16.97
N PRO A 139 32.18 -20.66 17.06
CA PRO A 139 31.91 -19.65 16.04
C PRO A 139 32.90 -18.49 16.11
N CYS A 140 33.55 -18.26 17.25
CA CYS A 140 34.60 -17.25 17.40
C CYS A 140 35.90 -17.67 16.69
N ALA A 141 36.22 -18.97 16.70
CA ALA A 141 37.35 -19.50 15.94
C ALA A 141 37.06 -19.50 14.43
N ALA A 142 35.84 -19.87 14.03
CA ALA A 142 35.43 -19.90 12.62
C ALA A 142 35.33 -18.49 12.00
N ALA A 143 34.95 -17.49 12.79
CA ALA A 143 34.86 -16.10 12.38
C ALA A 143 35.32 -15.17 13.53
N PRO A 144 36.62 -14.82 13.60
CA PRO A 144 37.18 -14.02 14.70
C PRO A 144 36.46 -12.70 14.97
N GLY A 145 35.93 -12.06 13.93
CA GLY A 145 35.16 -10.82 14.04
C GLY A 145 33.79 -10.97 14.71
N LEU A 146 33.23 -12.18 14.79
CA LEU A 146 31.90 -12.41 15.37
C LEU A 146 31.85 -12.16 16.88
N CYS A 147 32.94 -12.49 17.57
CA CYS A 147 33.06 -12.36 19.02
C CYS A 147 33.93 -11.18 19.43
N ALA A 148 34.48 -10.44 18.46
CA ALA A 148 35.21 -9.21 18.73
C ALA A 148 34.26 -8.15 19.31
N ALA A 149 34.79 -7.32 20.20
CA ALA A 149 34.08 -6.13 20.62
C ALA A 149 33.86 -5.21 19.41
N PHE A 150 32.63 -4.72 19.24
CA PHE A 150 32.32 -3.72 18.24
C PHE A 150 31.59 -2.54 18.89
N ALA A 151 31.83 -1.35 18.37
CA ALA A 151 31.09 -0.16 18.77
C ALA A 151 29.79 -0.08 17.94
N PRO A 152 28.61 -0.16 18.56
CA PRO A 152 27.35 -0.09 17.82
C PRO A 152 27.17 1.30 17.21
N SER A 153 26.76 1.35 15.94
CA SER A 153 26.50 2.62 15.25
C SER A 153 25.15 3.20 15.64
N ILE A 154 25.01 4.52 15.54
CA ILE A 154 23.73 5.24 15.70
C ILE A 154 22.95 5.30 14.39
N ALA A 155 23.24 4.40 13.45
CA ALA A 155 22.54 4.35 12.17
C ALA A 155 21.04 4.15 12.38
N ALA A 156 20.26 4.84 11.56
CA ALA A 156 18.84 4.59 11.43
C ALA A 156 18.58 3.69 10.23
N THR A 157 17.67 2.74 10.37
CA THR A 157 17.25 1.81 9.32
C THR A 157 15.78 1.97 9.01
N ASN A 158 15.40 1.60 7.79
CA ASN A 158 14.02 1.70 7.32
C ASN A 158 13.45 3.12 7.47
N PHE A 159 14.24 4.15 7.18
CA PHE A 159 13.73 5.51 7.11
C PHE A 159 12.77 5.58 5.91
N LEU A 160 11.49 5.71 6.23
CA LEU A 160 10.39 5.68 5.29
C LEU A 160 9.58 6.97 5.45
N ALA A 161 9.13 7.50 4.32
CA ALA A 161 8.19 8.60 4.26
C ALA A 161 6.93 8.16 3.52
N LEU A 162 5.77 8.47 4.09
CA LEU A 162 4.46 8.24 3.47
C LEU A 162 3.74 9.58 3.31
N LYS A 163 3.37 9.91 2.07
CA LYS A 163 2.55 11.08 1.78
C LYS A 163 1.10 10.79 2.15
N GLY A 164 0.63 11.39 3.24
CA GLY A 164 -0.78 11.38 3.62
C GLY A 164 -1.61 12.46 2.89
N PRO A 165 -2.90 12.56 3.20
CA PRO A 165 -3.80 13.55 2.59
C PRO A 165 -3.51 14.99 3.04
N THR A 166 -3.04 15.18 4.28
CA THR A 166 -2.80 16.52 4.88
C THR A 166 -1.36 16.72 5.35
N ALA A 167 -0.61 15.63 5.59
CA ALA A 167 0.76 15.67 6.10
C ALA A 167 1.57 14.48 5.59
N SER A 168 2.90 14.62 5.62
CA SER A 168 3.85 13.53 5.43
C SER A 168 4.13 12.86 6.76
N ALA A 169 4.08 11.53 6.81
CA ALA A 169 4.45 10.74 7.97
C ALA A 169 5.81 10.07 7.73
N PHE A 170 6.69 10.12 8.72
CA PHE A 170 8.04 9.56 8.68
C PHE A 170 8.19 8.51 9.78
N THR A 171 8.79 7.38 9.44
CA THR A 171 9.10 6.32 10.41
C THR A 171 10.52 5.82 10.22
N TRP A 172 11.21 5.47 11.29
CA TRP A 172 12.52 4.82 11.24
C TRP A 172 12.77 3.96 12.47
N ASN A 173 13.78 3.10 12.38
CA ASN A 173 14.23 2.26 13.48
C ASN A 173 15.69 2.57 13.81
N ALA A 174 16.07 2.45 15.07
CA ALA A 174 17.48 2.39 15.43
C ALA A 174 18.07 1.06 14.92
N SER A 175 19.31 1.05 14.42
CA SER A 175 20.01 -0.21 14.15
C SER A 175 20.37 -0.94 15.44
N TRP A 176 20.77 -0.17 16.45
CA TRP A 176 21.18 -0.66 17.76
C TRP A 176 20.44 0.09 18.86
N ALA A 177 20.16 -0.63 19.93
CA ALA A 177 19.46 -0.09 21.08
C ALA A 177 20.45 0.78 21.88
N ILE A 178 20.43 2.08 21.63
CA ILE A 178 21.33 3.05 22.26
C ILE A 178 20.48 4.20 22.80
N ALA A 179 20.56 4.44 24.11
CA ALA A 179 19.88 5.57 24.75
C ALA A 179 20.49 6.90 24.31
N GLN A 180 19.75 7.99 24.44
CA GLN A 180 20.17 9.37 24.21
C GLN A 180 20.71 9.65 22.79
N VAL A 181 20.30 8.87 21.79
CA VAL A 181 20.51 9.22 20.38
C VAL A 181 19.49 10.28 20.00
N GLN A 182 19.95 11.39 19.44
CA GLN A 182 19.10 12.43 18.89
C GLN A 182 18.87 12.15 17.40
N TYR A 183 17.61 12.17 16.99
CA TYR A 183 17.16 12.06 15.61
C TYR A 183 16.55 13.39 15.17
N GLN A 184 17.10 13.97 14.12
CA GLN A 184 16.60 15.20 13.51
C GLN A 184 16.09 14.88 12.11
N LEU A 185 14.83 15.19 11.85
CA LEU A 185 14.26 15.15 10.50
C LEU A 185 14.65 16.44 9.78
N MET A 186 15.52 16.31 8.81
CA MET A 186 16.05 17.44 8.04
C MET A 186 15.24 17.61 6.76
N ARG A 187 14.85 18.84 6.41
CA ARG A 187 14.08 19.19 5.20
C ARG A 187 14.75 20.28 4.37
N SER A 188 14.67 20.14 3.05
CA SER A 188 14.98 21.19 2.07
C SER A 188 13.90 21.27 0.99
N THR A 189 13.75 22.44 0.35
CA THR A 189 12.91 22.64 -0.84
C THR A 189 13.60 22.23 -2.14
N THR A 190 14.92 21.99 -2.11
CA THR A 190 15.70 21.50 -3.25
C THR A 190 16.63 20.37 -2.83
N ARG A 191 16.86 19.40 -3.72
CA ARG A 191 17.62 18.18 -3.39
C ARG A 191 19.03 18.47 -2.87
N LYS A 192 19.70 19.48 -3.44
CA LYS A 192 21.08 19.91 -3.09
C LYS A 192 21.10 21.23 -2.30
N GLY A 193 19.97 21.65 -1.74
CA GLY A 193 19.84 22.91 -1.01
C GLY A 193 20.29 22.85 0.45
N THR A 194 19.96 23.92 1.18
CA THR A 194 20.18 23.99 2.62
C THR A 194 19.07 23.22 3.34
N TYR A 195 19.46 22.30 4.22
CA TYR A 195 18.53 21.54 5.04
C TYR A 195 18.38 22.13 6.43
N THR A 196 17.13 22.21 6.89
CA THR A 196 16.77 22.68 8.25
C THR A 196 16.04 21.58 9.00
N SER A 197 16.20 21.54 10.33
CA SER A 197 15.50 20.56 11.17
C SER A 197 14.03 20.97 11.30
N VAL A 198 13.11 20.09 10.91
CA VAL A 198 11.66 20.30 11.08
C VAL A 198 11.09 19.53 12.27
N SER A 199 11.81 18.53 12.76
CA SER A 199 11.46 17.77 13.95
C SER A 199 12.72 17.21 14.59
N GLN A 200 12.71 17.10 15.92
CA GLN A 200 13.79 16.51 16.69
C GLN A 200 13.22 15.63 17.79
N LEU A 201 13.76 14.42 17.91
CA LEU A 201 13.39 13.44 18.92
C LEU A 201 14.66 12.89 19.57
N THR A 202 14.58 12.55 20.85
CA THR A 202 15.67 11.88 21.56
C THR A 202 15.19 10.49 21.99
N ALA A 203 15.94 9.45 21.67
CA ALA A 203 15.70 8.11 22.17
C ALA A 203 15.96 8.08 23.68
N ALA A 204 14.92 8.25 24.50
CA ALA A 204 15.10 8.37 25.95
C ALA A 204 15.81 7.15 26.59
N SER A 205 15.59 5.95 26.03
CA SER A 205 16.16 4.70 26.51
C SER A 205 16.74 3.85 25.38
N ASP A 206 17.59 2.88 25.74
CA ASP A 206 18.16 1.85 24.87
C ASP A 206 17.16 0.71 24.60
N THR A 207 15.87 1.01 24.68
CA THR A 207 14.82 0.00 24.65
C THR A 207 13.76 0.31 23.62
N THR A 208 13.91 1.36 22.83
CA THR A 208 12.81 1.90 22.03
C THR A 208 13.16 1.91 20.55
N TYR A 209 12.26 1.37 19.74
CA TYR A 209 12.33 1.31 18.27
C TYR A 209 11.06 1.90 17.66
N ASN A 210 11.04 2.05 16.32
CA ASN A 210 9.95 2.64 15.55
C ASN A 210 9.63 4.09 15.95
N PHE A 211 10.60 4.98 15.74
CA PHE A 211 10.42 6.42 15.92
C PHE A 211 9.59 6.99 14.77
N GLN A 212 8.84 8.05 15.07
CA GLN A 212 7.89 8.64 14.14
C GLN A 212 7.95 10.15 14.20
N ALA A 213 7.79 10.81 13.05
CA ALA A 213 7.63 12.25 12.94
C ALA A 213 6.63 12.58 11.84
N THR A 214 6.11 13.80 11.86
CA THR A 214 5.22 14.32 10.81
C THR A 214 5.72 15.68 10.34
N ASP A 215 5.45 16.02 9.09
CA ASP A 215 5.66 17.36 8.55
C ASP A 215 4.53 17.72 7.58
N ALA A 216 4.32 19.02 7.37
CA ALA A 216 3.35 19.50 6.39
C ALA A 216 3.72 19.02 4.97
N LEU A 217 2.70 18.84 4.12
CA LEU A 217 2.94 18.57 2.70
C LEU A 217 3.57 19.81 2.02
N PRO A 218 4.38 19.64 0.96
CA PRO A 218 4.80 20.77 0.15
C PRO A 218 3.60 21.49 -0.47
N ALA A 219 3.82 22.71 -0.95
CA ALA A 219 2.84 23.39 -1.79
C ALA A 219 2.56 22.54 -3.06
N PRO A 220 1.33 22.58 -3.61
CA PRO A 220 1.06 22.01 -4.93
C PRO A 220 2.06 22.54 -5.97
N GLY A 221 2.57 21.67 -6.85
CA GLY A 221 3.63 22.04 -7.80
C GLY A 221 5.06 21.95 -7.26
N SER A 222 5.25 21.63 -5.97
CA SER A 222 6.57 21.60 -5.33
C SER A 222 6.90 20.25 -4.68
N SER A 223 8.17 20.08 -4.33
CA SER A 223 8.69 18.94 -3.58
C SER A 223 9.42 19.39 -2.32
N TYR A 224 9.41 18.52 -1.32
CA TYR A 224 10.33 18.57 -0.19
C TYR A 224 11.25 17.37 -0.22
N PHE A 225 12.51 17.59 0.18
CA PHE A 225 13.55 16.57 0.27
C PHE A 225 13.92 16.38 1.73
N TYR A 226 14.08 15.13 2.15
CA TYR A 226 14.28 14.77 3.55
C TYR A 226 15.43 13.81 3.74
N TYR A 227 16.19 13.97 4.82
CA TYR A 227 17.02 12.90 5.37
C TYR A 227 16.94 12.94 6.90
N LEU A 228 17.29 11.84 7.54
CA LEU A 228 17.40 11.77 8.98
C LEU A 228 18.85 11.92 9.43
N ARG A 229 19.10 12.85 10.35
CA ARG A 229 20.39 13.03 11.01
C ARG A 229 20.34 12.42 12.41
N SER A 230 21.22 11.46 12.67
CA SER A 230 21.36 10.82 13.98
C SER A 230 22.66 11.29 14.63
N THR A 231 22.58 11.82 15.86
CA THR A 231 23.73 12.34 16.61
C THR A 231 23.73 11.83 18.05
N LYS A 232 24.94 11.64 18.59
CA LYS A 232 25.18 11.37 20.01
C LYS A 232 26.64 11.70 20.33
N THR A 233 26.87 12.39 21.45
CA THR A 233 28.22 12.76 21.88
C THR A 233 29.13 11.54 21.97
N GLY A 234 30.32 11.62 21.39
CA GLY A 234 31.30 10.54 21.35
C GLY A 234 31.09 9.50 20.24
N LEU A 235 30.05 9.64 19.40
CA LEU A 235 29.80 8.76 18.25
C LEU A 235 29.75 9.58 16.95
N THR A 236 30.17 8.95 15.86
CA THR A 236 30.11 9.55 14.52
C THR A 236 28.66 9.79 14.11
N THR A 237 28.35 11.01 13.67
CA THR A 237 27.05 11.39 13.11
C THR A 237 26.70 10.51 11.92
N HIS A 238 25.45 10.03 11.86
CA HIS A 238 24.95 9.23 10.76
C HIS A 238 23.82 9.94 10.01
N LEU A 239 23.87 9.90 8.68
CA LEU A 239 22.86 10.44 7.78
C LEU A 239 22.21 9.31 6.98
N THR A 240 20.90 9.36 6.77
CA THR A 240 20.24 8.46 5.83
C THR A 240 20.34 8.99 4.39
N ASP A 241 19.95 8.14 3.44
CA ASP A 241 19.66 8.61 2.08
C ASP A 241 18.53 9.65 2.08
N THR A 242 18.51 10.44 1.00
CA THR A 242 17.51 11.49 0.80
C THR A 242 16.24 10.93 0.17
N LEU A 243 15.11 11.16 0.82
CA LEU A 243 13.76 10.89 0.33
C LEU A 243 13.16 12.16 -0.31
N GLU A 244 12.22 11.98 -1.23
CA GLU A 244 11.44 13.06 -1.84
C GLU A 244 9.95 12.85 -1.58
N ILE A 245 9.27 13.91 -1.16
CA ILE A 245 7.81 13.99 -1.16
C ILE A 245 7.41 15.11 -2.12
N SER A 246 6.68 14.76 -3.18
CA SER A 246 6.25 15.69 -4.21
C SER A 246 4.73 15.87 -4.25
N ARG A 247 4.28 17.05 -4.68
CA ARG A 247 2.88 17.32 -5.04
C ARG A 247 2.77 17.76 -6.49
N THR A 248 3.17 16.86 -7.39
CA THR A 248 3.05 17.10 -8.83
C THR A 248 1.58 17.28 -9.23
N PRO A 249 1.22 18.38 -9.92
CA PRO A 249 -0.10 18.57 -10.50
C PRO A 249 -0.35 17.54 -11.60
N THR A 250 -1.52 16.92 -11.59
CA THR A 250 -1.84 15.82 -12.50
C THR A 250 -3.26 15.97 -13.01
N ILE A 251 -3.42 15.74 -14.31
CA ILE A 251 -4.71 15.64 -14.99
C ILE A 251 -4.91 14.18 -15.35
N THR A 252 -6.07 13.62 -15.01
CA THR A 252 -6.44 12.24 -15.32
C THR A 252 -7.66 12.27 -16.23
N VAL A 253 -7.50 11.76 -17.45
CA VAL A 253 -8.59 11.56 -18.41
C VAL A 253 -8.84 10.06 -18.51
N THR A 254 -10.09 9.64 -18.41
CA THR A 254 -10.48 8.22 -18.43
C THR A 254 -11.72 8.03 -19.29
N GLY A 255 -11.71 6.95 -20.07
CA GLY A 255 -12.76 6.62 -21.04
C GLY A 255 -12.26 6.74 -22.49
N THR A 256 -12.98 6.09 -23.40
CA THR A 256 -12.77 6.17 -24.84
C THR A 256 -14.09 6.57 -25.50
N LEU A 257 -14.01 7.38 -26.57
CA LEU A 257 -15.21 7.85 -27.26
C LEU A 257 -15.69 6.86 -28.34
N GLY A 258 -14.85 5.90 -28.72
CA GLY A 258 -15.06 5.09 -29.91
C GLY A 258 -15.14 5.94 -31.18
N THR A 259 -15.69 5.37 -32.25
CA THR A 259 -15.93 6.11 -33.49
C THR A 259 -17.27 6.84 -33.42
N LEU A 260 -17.26 8.15 -33.72
CA LEU A 260 -18.46 8.98 -33.79
C LEU A 260 -18.96 9.04 -35.24
N THR A 261 -20.22 8.68 -35.49
CA THR A 261 -20.84 8.84 -36.81
C THR A 261 -21.89 9.93 -36.75
N GLN A 262 -21.69 10.98 -37.55
CA GLN A 262 -22.62 12.07 -37.76
C GLN A 262 -23.41 11.82 -39.05
N TYR A 263 -24.70 11.51 -38.91
CA TYR A 263 -25.62 11.29 -40.02
C TYR A 263 -26.21 12.61 -40.55
N ALA A 264 -26.83 12.57 -41.72
CA ALA A 264 -27.59 13.70 -42.25
C ALA A 264 -28.74 14.07 -41.29
N GLY A 265 -28.80 15.33 -40.89
CA GLY A 265 -29.88 15.89 -40.07
C GLY A 265 -29.49 16.31 -38.64
N GLY A 266 -28.23 16.14 -38.22
CA GLY A 266 -27.83 16.61 -36.90
C GLY A 266 -26.40 16.23 -36.49
N PRO A 267 -26.04 16.47 -35.22
CA PRO A 267 -24.79 16.01 -34.63
C PRO A 267 -24.82 14.49 -34.39
N SER A 268 -23.65 13.89 -34.12
CA SER A 268 -23.56 12.47 -33.75
C SER A 268 -24.25 12.17 -32.41
N ALA A 269 -24.49 10.89 -32.14
CA ALA A 269 -24.81 10.43 -30.79
C ALA A 269 -23.72 10.90 -29.81
N ALA A 270 -24.15 11.35 -28.63
CA ALA A 270 -23.24 11.78 -27.59
C ALA A 270 -22.50 10.58 -26.97
N ARG A 271 -21.23 10.78 -26.67
CA ARG A 271 -20.37 9.86 -25.90
C ARG A 271 -19.86 10.60 -24.67
N VAL A 272 -19.43 9.84 -23.67
CA VAL A 272 -18.95 10.43 -22.41
C VAL A 272 -17.54 9.95 -22.09
N TYR A 273 -16.78 10.81 -21.44
CA TYR A 273 -15.54 10.47 -20.76
C TYR A 273 -15.48 11.22 -19.44
N THR A 274 -14.55 10.84 -18.56
CA THR A 274 -14.36 11.52 -17.28
C THR A 274 -13.01 12.19 -17.21
N VAL A 275 -12.96 13.34 -16.54
CA VAL A 275 -11.73 14.04 -16.20
C VAL A 275 -11.66 14.31 -14.70
N ALA A 276 -10.49 14.14 -14.12
CA ALA A 276 -10.20 14.47 -12.73
C ALA A 276 -8.83 15.18 -12.63
N GLY A 277 -8.58 15.83 -11.51
CA GLY A 277 -7.33 16.56 -11.30
C GLY A 277 -6.86 16.52 -9.85
N ALA A 278 -5.54 16.42 -9.66
CA ALA A 278 -4.91 16.42 -8.34
C ALA A 278 -3.78 17.45 -8.27
N ASN A 279 -3.65 18.12 -7.13
CA ASN A 279 -2.67 19.19 -6.88
C ASN A 279 -2.74 20.34 -7.92
N LEU A 280 -3.90 20.61 -8.52
CA LEU A 280 -4.05 21.67 -9.51
C LEU A 280 -3.98 23.05 -8.83
N THR A 281 -3.17 23.95 -9.39
CA THR A 281 -3.01 25.34 -8.91
C THR A 281 -3.76 26.36 -9.78
N THR A 282 -4.20 25.93 -10.96
CA THR A 282 -4.95 26.74 -11.91
C THR A 282 -6.16 25.94 -12.40
N ASP A 283 -7.13 26.62 -12.98
CA ASP A 283 -8.31 25.98 -13.55
C ASP A 283 -7.92 24.98 -14.65
N LEU A 284 -8.68 23.91 -14.76
CA LEU A 284 -8.56 22.98 -15.88
C LEU A 284 -9.32 23.51 -17.08
N THR A 285 -8.61 23.76 -18.18
CA THR A 285 -9.21 24.13 -19.47
C THR A 285 -9.29 22.92 -20.38
N ILE A 286 -10.47 22.65 -20.93
CA ILE A 286 -10.74 21.58 -21.89
C ILE A 286 -11.07 22.21 -23.24
N THR A 287 -10.19 22.04 -24.21
CA THR A 287 -10.31 22.65 -25.54
C THR A 287 -10.72 21.58 -26.55
N PRO A 288 -11.93 21.64 -27.14
CA PRO A 288 -12.30 20.75 -28.22
C PRO A 288 -11.62 21.15 -29.54
N PRO A 289 -11.39 20.19 -30.45
CA PRO A 289 -11.02 20.50 -31.83
C PRO A 289 -12.22 21.07 -32.59
N ALA A 290 -11.96 21.78 -33.71
CA ALA A 290 -13.02 22.28 -34.57
C ALA A 290 -13.94 21.14 -35.04
N GLY A 291 -15.26 21.38 -35.02
CA GLY A 291 -16.27 20.37 -35.38
C GLY A 291 -16.64 19.39 -34.27
N VAL A 292 -16.07 19.52 -33.07
CA VAL A 292 -16.46 18.77 -31.87
C VAL A 292 -17.11 19.71 -30.87
N GLU A 293 -18.20 19.25 -30.26
CA GLU A 293 -18.92 19.98 -29.21
C GLU A 293 -18.83 19.22 -27.89
N LEU A 294 -18.66 19.98 -26.80
CA LEU A 294 -18.59 19.46 -25.44
C LEU A 294 -19.80 19.93 -24.63
N SER A 295 -20.11 19.19 -23.57
CA SER A 295 -21.18 19.51 -22.63
C SER A 295 -20.85 19.04 -21.21
N LEU A 296 -21.09 19.90 -20.22
CA LEU A 296 -20.94 19.63 -18.79
C LEU A 296 -22.25 19.18 -18.12
N ASN A 297 -23.39 19.36 -18.78
CA ASN A 297 -24.72 19.17 -18.21
C ASN A 297 -25.48 18.03 -18.90
N GLY A 298 -24.76 16.95 -19.20
CA GLY A 298 -25.33 15.73 -19.77
C GLY A 298 -25.93 15.92 -21.16
N GLY A 299 -25.44 16.90 -21.94
CA GLY A 299 -25.90 17.15 -23.30
C GLY A 299 -27.11 18.08 -23.42
N THR A 300 -27.43 18.86 -22.39
CA THR A 300 -28.50 19.87 -22.47
C THR A 300 -28.01 21.19 -23.08
N ILE A 301 -26.75 21.58 -22.83
CA ILE A 301 -26.08 22.72 -23.49
C ILE A 301 -24.78 22.22 -24.12
N TRP A 302 -24.54 22.59 -25.36
CA TRP A 302 -23.37 22.22 -26.15
C TRP A 302 -22.56 23.46 -26.53
N THR A 303 -21.24 23.33 -26.50
CA THR A 303 -20.33 24.43 -26.85
C THR A 303 -19.12 23.91 -27.63
N THR A 304 -18.63 24.74 -28.54
CA THR A 304 -17.33 24.58 -29.21
C THR A 304 -16.24 25.41 -28.53
N ALA A 305 -16.60 26.27 -27.58
CA ALA A 305 -15.64 27.03 -26.77
C ALA A 305 -15.01 26.12 -25.70
N PRO A 306 -13.79 26.45 -25.23
CA PRO A 306 -13.17 25.72 -24.13
C PRO A 306 -14.04 25.71 -22.87
N LEU A 307 -14.10 24.57 -22.20
CA LEU A 307 -14.69 24.45 -20.87
C LEU A 307 -13.62 24.78 -19.82
N VAL A 308 -13.98 25.56 -18.81
CA VAL A 308 -13.09 25.91 -17.69
C VAL A 308 -13.67 25.34 -16.40
N LEU A 309 -12.88 24.49 -15.73
CA LEU A 309 -13.28 23.78 -14.51
C LEU A 309 -12.37 24.18 -13.34
N PRO A 310 -12.87 24.94 -12.35
CA PRO A 310 -12.08 25.35 -11.20
C PRO A 310 -11.92 24.19 -10.19
N PRO A 311 -10.69 23.86 -9.76
CA PRO A 311 -10.48 22.87 -8.71
C PRO A 311 -10.83 23.43 -7.33
N ALA A 312 -11.39 22.58 -6.45
CA ALA A 312 -11.61 22.89 -5.05
C ALA A 312 -10.51 22.24 -4.19
N ASN A 313 -9.84 23.01 -3.32
CA ASN A 313 -8.73 22.52 -2.50
C ASN A 313 -7.65 21.79 -3.34
N ASN A 314 -7.28 22.39 -4.46
CA ASN A 314 -6.34 21.85 -5.45
C ASN A 314 -6.74 20.48 -6.03
N THR A 315 -8.02 20.11 -5.93
CA THR A 315 -8.57 18.85 -6.43
C THR A 315 -9.75 19.14 -7.34
N LEU A 316 -9.75 18.57 -8.54
CA LEU A 316 -10.92 18.51 -9.39
C LEU A 316 -11.54 17.12 -9.22
N ALA A 317 -12.73 17.07 -8.63
CA ALA A 317 -13.50 15.83 -8.52
C ALA A 317 -13.79 15.26 -9.92
N THR A 318 -13.92 13.94 -10.00
CA THR A 318 -14.23 13.25 -11.26
C THR A 318 -15.48 13.86 -11.90
N THR A 319 -15.29 14.52 -13.03
CA THR A 319 -16.31 15.24 -13.77
C THR A 319 -16.56 14.54 -15.09
N THR A 320 -17.84 14.29 -15.40
CA THR A 320 -18.24 13.66 -16.66
C THR A 320 -18.44 14.71 -17.74
N ILE A 321 -17.78 14.51 -18.89
CA ILE A 321 -17.88 15.38 -20.07
C ILE A 321 -18.60 14.62 -21.17
N SER A 322 -19.66 15.20 -21.72
CA SER A 322 -20.32 14.69 -22.91
C SER A 322 -19.71 15.31 -24.16
N VAL A 323 -19.52 14.49 -25.20
CA VAL A 323 -18.85 14.85 -26.45
C VAL A 323 -19.71 14.39 -27.62
N ARG A 324 -19.85 15.23 -28.64
CA ARG A 324 -20.44 14.82 -29.92
C ARG A 324 -19.71 15.46 -31.10
N LEU A 325 -19.77 14.81 -32.25
CA LEU A 325 -19.27 15.33 -33.52
C LEU A 325 -20.37 16.16 -34.19
N ASN A 326 -20.07 17.40 -34.51
CA ASN A 326 -20.95 18.32 -35.25
C ASN A 326 -20.14 19.13 -36.26
N THR A 327 -19.51 18.44 -37.20
CA THR A 327 -18.65 19.08 -38.22
C THR A 327 -19.44 19.46 -39.46
N THR A 328 -18.97 20.47 -40.19
CA THR A 328 -19.50 20.82 -41.52
C THR A 328 -18.83 20.02 -42.63
N VAL A 329 -17.64 19.45 -42.38
CA VAL A 329 -16.83 18.72 -43.36
C VAL A 329 -17.36 17.30 -43.54
N LEU A 330 -17.66 16.90 -44.78
CA LEU A 330 -18.07 15.53 -45.12
C LEU A 330 -16.86 14.58 -45.15
N GLY A 331 -17.05 13.33 -44.72
CA GLY A 331 -16.01 12.30 -44.76
C GLY A 331 -15.39 12.00 -43.39
N ALA A 332 -14.18 11.44 -43.38
CA ALA A 332 -13.47 11.06 -42.17
C ALA A 332 -13.07 12.27 -41.33
N PHE A 333 -13.15 12.13 -40.01
CA PHE A 333 -12.78 13.14 -39.03
C PHE A 333 -11.74 12.57 -38.05
N SER A 334 -10.70 13.35 -37.78
CA SER A 334 -9.73 13.09 -36.74
C SER A 334 -9.39 14.41 -36.04
N GLY A 335 -9.45 14.41 -34.71
CA GLY A 335 -9.12 15.56 -33.89
C GLY A 335 -8.76 15.16 -32.47
N THR A 336 -8.31 16.12 -31.67
CA THR A 336 -7.87 15.87 -30.29
C THR A 336 -8.47 16.89 -29.35
N ILE A 337 -9.11 16.42 -28.28
CA ILE A 337 -9.49 17.25 -27.14
C ILE A 337 -8.27 17.39 -26.23
N THR A 338 -7.90 18.62 -25.91
CA THR A 338 -6.71 18.92 -25.09
C THR A 338 -7.14 19.44 -23.72
N HIS A 339 -6.50 18.94 -22.66
CA HIS A 339 -6.74 19.31 -21.28
C HIS A 339 -5.49 19.95 -20.69
N THR A 340 -5.59 21.18 -20.21
CA THR A 340 -4.45 21.95 -19.68
C THR A 340 -4.79 22.58 -18.33
N SER A 341 -3.83 22.52 -17.40
CA SER A 341 -3.88 23.22 -16.11
C SER A 341 -2.43 23.40 -15.67
N ALA A 342 -1.83 24.55 -15.91
CA ALA A 342 -0.42 24.75 -15.59
C ALA A 342 -0.19 24.66 -14.07
N PRO A 343 0.86 23.95 -13.60
CA PRO A 343 1.96 23.34 -14.35
C PRO A 343 1.81 21.82 -14.61
N ALA A 344 0.60 21.26 -14.54
CA ALA A 344 0.37 19.86 -14.87
C ALA A 344 0.72 19.60 -16.35
N ALA A 345 1.28 18.41 -16.62
CA ALA A 345 1.45 17.95 -17.99
C ALA A 345 0.09 17.85 -18.69
N PRO A 346 -0.07 18.36 -19.93
CA PRO A 346 -1.33 18.27 -20.66
C PRO A 346 -1.77 16.82 -20.87
N ALA A 347 -3.08 16.58 -20.84
CA ALA A 347 -3.68 15.31 -21.20
C ALA A 347 -4.50 15.45 -22.49
N THR A 348 -4.52 14.42 -23.32
CA THR A 348 -5.21 14.45 -24.62
C THR A 348 -6.18 13.28 -24.76
N LEU A 349 -7.26 13.50 -25.50
CA LEU A 349 -8.23 12.47 -25.87
C LEU A 349 -8.50 12.56 -27.36
N ALA A 350 -8.23 11.49 -28.09
CA ALA A 350 -8.50 11.41 -29.52
C ALA A 350 -10.01 11.33 -29.80
N VAL A 351 -10.43 12.03 -30.85
CA VAL A 351 -11.78 11.98 -31.40
C VAL A 351 -11.66 11.51 -32.85
N VAL A 352 -12.22 10.34 -33.13
CA VAL A 352 -12.26 9.76 -34.47
C VAL A 352 -13.70 9.57 -34.89
N GLY A 353 -14.02 9.91 -36.12
CA GLY A 353 -15.39 9.80 -36.61
C GLY A 353 -15.54 9.99 -38.10
N SER A 354 -16.79 10.10 -38.53
CA SER A 354 -17.12 10.48 -39.90
C SER A 354 -18.44 11.22 -39.96
N ARG A 355 -18.55 12.14 -40.92
CA ARG A 355 -19.82 12.72 -41.34
C ARG A 355 -20.25 12.09 -42.64
N VAL A 356 -21.50 11.64 -42.70
CA VAL A 356 -22.09 10.96 -43.87
C VAL A 356 -23.35 11.70 -44.34
N THR A 357 -23.70 11.52 -45.62
CA THR A 357 -24.91 12.09 -46.22
C THR A 357 -26.17 11.25 -45.99
N THR A 358 -26.02 10.05 -45.42
CA THR A 358 -27.15 9.17 -45.13
C THR A 358 -27.86 9.60 -43.86
N VAL A 359 -29.18 9.41 -43.82
CA VAL A 359 -29.95 9.53 -42.57
C VAL A 359 -29.70 8.31 -41.68
N GLN A 360 -29.79 8.50 -40.37
CA GLN A 360 -29.62 7.41 -39.43
C GLN A 360 -30.77 6.39 -39.60
N ALA A 361 -30.45 5.12 -39.81
CA ALA A 361 -31.46 4.07 -39.84
C ALA A 361 -32.11 3.95 -38.47
N THR A 362 -33.42 4.17 -38.40
CA THR A 362 -34.23 3.95 -37.20
C THR A 362 -35.01 2.66 -37.38
N SER A 363 -34.76 1.66 -36.53
CA SER A 363 -35.64 0.50 -36.43
C SER A 363 -36.78 0.84 -35.50
N VAL A 364 -38.00 0.84 -36.02
CA VAL A 364 -39.21 0.90 -35.21
C VAL A 364 -39.63 -0.56 -34.93
N PRO A 365 -39.95 -0.95 -33.68
CA PRO A 365 -40.52 -2.26 -33.43
C PRO A 365 -41.76 -2.43 -34.30
N LEU A 366 -41.75 -3.41 -35.21
CA LEU A 366 -42.96 -3.82 -35.91
C LEU A 366 -43.97 -4.22 -34.84
N GLN A 367 -45.17 -3.64 -34.92
CA GLN A 367 -46.29 -3.91 -34.03
C GLN A 367 -46.47 -5.43 -33.96
N GLN A 368 -46.27 -6.02 -32.78
CA GLN A 368 -46.45 -7.45 -32.59
C GLN A 368 -47.96 -7.71 -32.55
N TRP A 369 -48.51 -8.17 -33.68
CA TRP A 369 -49.86 -8.72 -33.70
C TRP A 369 -49.80 -10.09 -33.03
N PRO A 370 -50.53 -10.34 -31.92
CA PRO A 370 -50.58 -11.67 -31.35
C PRO A 370 -51.28 -12.59 -32.34
N LEU A 371 -50.53 -13.52 -32.95
CA LEU A 371 -51.04 -14.58 -33.83
C LEU A 371 -51.83 -15.67 -33.07
N ALA A 372 -52.55 -15.29 -32.02
CA ALA A 372 -53.28 -16.21 -31.16
C ALA A 372 -54.73 -15.75 -31.06
N ARG A 373 -55.53 -15.96 -32.11
CA ARG A 373 -56.98 -16.12 -31.94
C ARG A 373 -57.59 -17.27 -32.73
N ASN A 374 -57.11 -17.63 -33.92
CA ASN A 374 -57.55 -18.82 -34.68
C ASN A 374 -56.74 -18.98 -35.99
N ALA A 375 -56.89 -20.12 -36.68
CA ALA A 375 -56.29 -20.42 -37.97
C ALA A 375 -57.04 -19.78 -39.18
N GLN A 376 -57.59 -18.58 -39.01
CA GLN A 376 -58.28 -17.87 -40.10
C GLN A 376 -57.52 -16.59 -40.48
N ASP A 377 -57.04 -16.54 -41.72
CA ASP A 377 -56.52 -15.30 -42.32
C ASP A 377 -57.66 -14.30 -42.56
N SER A 378 -57.38 -13.02 -42.30
CA SER A 378 -58.30 -11.92 -42.63
C SER A 378 -58.21 -11.61 -44.13
N ALA A 379 -59.35 -11.64 -44.83
CA ALA A 379 -59.45 -11.33 -46.26
C ALA A 379 -59.06 -9.88 -46.63
N ALA A 380 -58.73 -9.02 -45.66
CA ALA A 380 -58.40 -7.61 -45.87
C ALA A 380 -56.91 -7.26 -45.67
N GLY A 381 -56.01 -8.22 -45.44
CA GLY A 381 -54.60 -7.93 -45.15
C GLY A 381 -53.63 -8.66 -46.06
N ALA A 382 -53.22 -8.04 -47.17
CA ALA A 382 -52.04 -8.50 -47.90
C ALA A 382 -50.79 -8.19 -47.04
N LEU A 383 -50.14 -9.22 -46.52
CA LEU A 383 -48.83 -9.13 -45.89
C LEU A 383 -47.79 -8.75 -46.94
N VAL A 384 -47.31 -7.50 -46.90
CA VAL A 384 -46.07 -7.12 -47.59
C VAL A 384 -44.91 -7.52 -46.69
N CYS A 385 -44.25 -8.63 -47.01
CA CYS A 385 -42.97 -8.96 -46.43
C CYS A 385 -41.90 -8.06 -47.07
N VAL A 386 -41.41 -7.06 -46.33
CA VAL A 386 -40.19 -6.35 -46.71
C VAL A 386 -39.02 -7.14 -46.14
N ILE A 387 -38.39 -7.96 -46.99
CA ILE A 387 -37.10 -8.56 -46.69
C ILE A 387 -36.08 -7.40 -46.71
N VAL A 388 -35.60 -7.01 -45.52
CA VAL A 388 -34.40 -6.17 -45.43
C VAL A 388 -33.22 -7.12 -45.61
N PRO A 389 -32.40 -6.99 -46.67
CA PRO A 389 -31.24 -7.86 -46.84
C PRO A 389 -30.22 -7.51 -45.75
N GLU A 390 -30.02 -8.44 -44.83
CA GLU A 390 -28.90 -8.40 -43.90
C GLU A 390 -27.62 -8.57 -44.72
N LYS A 391 -26.75 -7.57 -44.69
CA LYS A 391 -25.47 -7.58 -45.39
C LYS A 391 -24.62 -8.72 -44.82
N ALA A 392 -24.37 -9.74 -45.64
CA ALA A 392 -23.52 -10.88 -45.27
C ALA A 392 -22.14 -10.39 -44.75
N PRO A 393 -21.56 -11.03 -43.71
CA PRO A 393 -20.19 -10.77 -43.32
C PRO A 393 -19.28 -11.27 -44.45
N SER A 394 -18.45 -10.37 -45.00
CA SER A 394 -17.38 -10.73 -45.93
C SER A 394 -16.36 -11.62 -45.20
N THR A 395 -16.10 -12.80 -45.76
CA THR A 395 -14.91 -13.63 -45.47
C THR A 395 -13.62 -12.92 -45.82
#